data_AF-A0A8J6VPN9-F1
#
_entry.id   AF-A0A8J6VPN9-F1
#
_cell.length_a   1.000
_cell.length_b   1.000
_cell.length_c   1.000
_cell.angle_alpha   90.00
_cell.angle_beta   90.00
_cell.angle_gamma   90.00
#
_symmetry.space_group_name_H-M   'P 1'
#
loop_
_entity.id
_entity.type
_entity.pdbx_description
1 polymer ?
#
loop_
_entity_poly.entity_id
_entity_poly.type
_entity_poly.pdbx_seq_one_letter_code
_entity_poly.pdbx_strand_id
1 'polypeptide(L)'
;MLSGHLPLLNKSSRHSKIAGEFFEHLVLYWLSKYGLECARIDHVGIDLLAKHPDREERLGISVKGRTRNIGKETEHLNIPNDNFDKAEAACKAFGCTPYFAIVIDSGQNISAFILPMAELLRLFPRGERVSVWKMTPRYLAQYSQNPKIVQFSFSHNIHQWFDHQISSENIGEPYI
;
A
#
# COMPACT_ATOMS: atom_id res chain seq x y z
N MET A 1 -30.11 -11.99 -3.37
CA MET A 1 -28.71 -11.90 -3.80
C MET A 1 -27.85 -12.39 -2.66
N LEU A 2 -27.27 -13.58 -2.79
CA LEU A 2 -26.54 -14.24 -1.71
C LEU A 2 -25.30 -13.42 -1.34
N SER A 3 -25.35 -12.76 -0.18
CA SER A 3 -24.18 -12.26 0.52
C SER A 3 -23.38 -13.47 1.02
N GLY A 4 -22.65 -14.12 0.12
CA GLY A 4 -21.71 -15.17 0.46
C GLY A 4 -20.64 -14.59 1.36
N HIS A 5 -20.73 -14.87 2.67
CA HIS A 5 -19.63 -14.65 3.60
C HIS A 5 -18.47 -15.53 3.12
N LEU A 6 -17.44 -14.91 2.55
CA LEU A 6 -16.21 -15.62 2.25
C LEU A 6 -15.68 -16.23 3.55
N PRO A 7 -15.26 -17.50 3.54
CA PRO A 7 -14.72 -18.13 4.73
C PRO A 7 -13.52 -17.29 5.23
N LEU A 8 -13.54 -16.97 6.53
CA LEU A 8 -12.45 -16.29 7.24
C LEU A 8 -11.25 -17.24 7.33
N LEU A 9 -10.55 -17.43 6.22
CA LEU A 9 -9.29 -18.16 6.20
C LEU A 9 -8.20 -17.28 6.80
N ASN A 10 -7.40 -17.87 7.68
CA ASN A 10 -6.23 -17.20 8.20
C ASN A 10 -5.24 -16.93 7.07
N LYS A 11 -4.81 -15.67 6.95
CA LYS A 11 -3.76 -15.26 6.03
C LYS A 11 -2.47 -16.04 6.34
N SER A 12 -1.77 -16.49 5.30
CA SER A 12 -0.48 -17.17 5.49
C SER A 12 0.54 -16.24 6.13
N SER A 13 1.56 -16.79 6.80
CA SER A 13 2.66 -16.01 7.37
C SER A 13 3.42 -15.18 6.33
N ARG A 14 3.35 -15.58 5.04
CA ARG A 14 3.95 -14.86 3.91
C ARG A 14 3.08 -13.75 3.33
N HIS A 15 1.81 -13.67 3.73
CA HIS A 15 0.85 -12.72 3.16
C HIS A 15 1.35 -11.27 3.23
N SER A 16 1.98 -10.86 4.34
CA SER A 16 2.51 -9.49 4.47
C SER A 16 3.60 -9.17 3.43
N LYS A 17 4.45 -10.14 3.09
CA LYS A 17 5.50 -9.97 2.07
C LYS A 17 4.88 -9.90 0.67
N ILE A 18 3.96 -10.83 0.37
CA ILE A 18 3.22 -10.87 -0.90
C ILE A 18 2.43 -9.57 -1.11
N ALA A 19 1.73 -9.09 -0.08
CA ALA A 19 0.98 -7.85 -0.13
C ALA A 19 1.90 -6.65 -0.37
N GLY A 20 3.06 -6.58 0.29
CA GLY A 20 4.05 -5.54 0.04
C GLY A 20 4.49 -5.49 -1.42
N GLU A 21 4.88 -6.63 -1.99
CA GLU A 21 5.29 -6.73 -3.39
C GLU A 21 4.14 -6.38 -4.34
N PHE A 22 2.91 -6.80 -4.02
CA PHE A 22 1.73 -6.41 -4.79
C PHE A 22 1.51 -4.90 -4.75
N PHE A 23 1.67 -4.24 -3.61
CA PHE A 23 1.51 -2.79 -3.50
C PHE A 23 2.56 -2.01 -4.29
N GLU A 24 3.81 -2.48 -4.28
CA GLU A 24 4.87 -1.90 -5.13
C GLU A 24 4.50 -1.98 -6.60
N HIS A 25 4.07 -3.15 -7.08
CA HIS A 25 3.65 -3.32 -8.48
C HIS A 25 2.38 -2.55 -8.81
N LEU A 26 1.45 -2.42 -7.87
CA LEU A 26 0.23 -1.64 -8.05
C LEU A 26 0.55 -0.17 -8.32
N VAL A 27 1.42 0.41 -7.48
CA VAL A 27 1.87 1.80 -7.62
C VAL A 27 2.68 1.96 -8.91
N LEU A 28 3.62 1.05 -9.19
CA LEU A 28 4.41 1.06 -10.42
C LEU A 28 3.52 1.04 -11.67
N TYR A 29 2.56 0.11 -11.71
CA TYR A 29 1.60 0.00 -12.80
C TYR A 29 0.79 1.28 -12.97
N TRP A 30 0.32 1.88 -11.87
CA TRP A 30 -0.46 3.10 -11.95
C TRP A 30 0.35 4.29 -12.49
N LEU A 31 1.59 4.46 -12.01
CA LEU A 31 2.50 5.50 -12.53
C LEU A 31 2.73 5.30 -14.04
N SER A 32 3.04 4.07 -14.47
CA SER A 32 3.24 3.73 -15.89
C SER A 32 1.98 3.96 -16.72
N LYS A 33 0.81 3.52 -16.23
CA LYS A 33 -0.48 3.68 -16.90
C LYS A 33 -0.79 5.14 -17.24
N TYR A 34 -0.38 6.07 -16.38
CA TYR A 34 -0.56 7.52 -16.57
C TYR A 34 0.65 8.22 -17.17
N GLY A 35 1.55 7.47 -17.82
CA GLY A 35 2.59 8.00 -18.68
C GLY A 35 3.88 8.40 -17.98
N LEU A 36 4.07 8.04 -16.70
CA LEU A 36 5.36 8.23 -16.05
C LEU A 36 6.33 7.12 -16.47
N GLU A 37 7.54 7.51 -16.82
CA GLU A 37 8.66 6.57 -16.92
C GLU A 37 9.01 6.13 -15.50
N CYS A 38 8.96 4.83 -15.23
CA CYS A 38 9.18 4.32 -13.89
C CYS A 38 9.81 2.94 -13.89
N ALA A 39 10.54 2.65 -12.83
CA ALA A 39 11.19 1.38 -12.60
C ALA A 39 11.13 1.02 -11.12
N ARG A 40 11.00 -0.28 -10.83
CA ARG A 40 11.25 -0.81 -9.50
C ARG A 40 12.75 -0.90 -9.27
N ILE A 41 13.19 -0.57 -8.07
CA ILE A 41 14.60 -0.65 -7.68
C ILE A 41 14.74 -1.47 -6.40
N ASP A 42 15.82 -2.23 -6.32
CA ASP A 42 16.17 -2.98 -5.10
C ASP A 42 17.20 -2.16 -4.31
N HIS A 43 16.73 -1.09 -3.69
CA HIS A 43 17.57 -0.21 -2.87
C HIS A 43 16.96 0.02 -1.50
N VAL A 44 17.80 0.13 -0.49
CA VAL A 44 17.34 0.44 0.87
C VAL A 44 16.73 1.85 0.91
N GLY A 45 15.44 1.94 1.23
CA GLY A 45 14.77 3.21 1.54
C GLY A 45 13.82 3.75 0.48
N ILE A 46 13.94 3.30 -0.78
CA ILE A 46 12.98 3.62 -1.85
C ILE A 46 12.77 2.38 -2.70
N ASP A 47 11.54 2.16 -3.11
CA ASP A 47 11.10 0.95 -3.80
C ASP A 47 10.95 1.21 -5.31
N LEU A 48 10.60 2.45 -5.68
CA LEU A 48 10.39 2.88 -7.07
C LEU A 48 11.14 4.17 -7.40
N LEU A 49 11.59 4.28 -8.64
CA LEU A 49 11.96 5.54 -9.29
C LEU A 49 10.92 5.87 -10.36
N ALA A 50 10.50 7.12 -10.43
CA ALA A 50 9.60 7.60 -11.46
C ALA A 50 10.00 9.00 -11.95
N LYS A 51 9.69 9.32 -13.20
CA LYS A 51 9.88 10.65 -13.78
C LYS A 51 8.65 11.00 -14.62
N HIS A 52 8.14 12.21 -14.45
CA HIS A 52 7.15 12.73 -15.38
C HIS A 52 7.86 13.13 -16.68
N PRO A 53 7.36 12.76 -17.87
CA PRO A 53 8.05 13.03 -19.13
C PRO A 53 8.36 14.52 -19.31
N ASP A 54 7.41 15.38 -18.96
CA ASP A 54 7.54 16.84 -19.11
C ASP A 54 8.13 17.57 -17.88
N ARG A 55 8.63 16.86 -16.87
CA ARG A 55 9.25 17.49 -15.69
C ARG A 55 10.64 16.94 -15.44
N GLU A 56 11.56 17.81 -15.04
CA GLU A 56 12.90 17.40 -14.63
C GLU A 56 12.90 16.61 -13.31
N GLU A 57 11.87 16.79 -12.49
CA GLU A 57 11.77 16.12 -11.20
C GLU A 57 11.68 14.59 -11.34
N ARG A 58 12.63 13.93 -10.68
CA ARG A 58 12.62 12.48 -10.45
C ARG A 58 12.06 12.22 -9.07
N LEU A 59 11.23 11.19 -8.94
CA LEU A 59 10.56 10.78 -7.72
C LEU A 59 11.22 9.51 -7.22
N GLY A 60 11.76 9.52 -6.00
CA GLY A 60 12.14 8.32 -5.26
C GLY A 60 11.04 7.97 -4.30
N ILE A 61 10.32 6.87 -4.55
CA ILE A 61 9.08 6.55 -3.84
C ILE A 61 9.34 5.37 -2.91
N SER A 62 9.09 5.56 -1.61
CA SER A 62 8.95 4.44 -0.68
C SER A 62 7.50 4.03 -0.53
N VAL A 63 7.20 2.76 -0.79
CA VAL A 63 5.88 2.15 -0.71
C VAL A 63 5.68 1.60 0.70
N LYS A 64 4.58 2.00 1.34
CA LYS A 64 4.11 1.46 2.61
C LYS A 64 2.69 0.98 2.43
N GLY A 65 2.39 -0.21 2.92
CA GLY A 65 1.02 -0.66 2.88
C GLY A 65 0.65 -1.64 3.97
N ARG A 66 -0.66 -1.82 4.12
CA ARG A 66 -1.26 -2.76 5.06
C ARG A 66 -2.52 -3.34 4.45
N THR A 67 -2.71 -4.64 4.67
CA THR A 67 -4.01 -5.27 4.49
C THR A 67 -4.76 -5.24 5.81
N ARG A 68 -6.01 -4.78 5.80
CA ARG A 68 -6.86 -4.70 6.98
C ARG A 68 -7.75 -5.92 7.07
N ASN A 69 -8.08 -6.27 8.31
CA ASN A 69 -9.15 -7.22 8.57
C ASN A 69 -10.46 -6.45 8.66
N ILE A 70 -11.58 -7.16 8.50
CA ILE A 70 -12.92 -6.59 8.62
C ILE A 70 -13.06 -5.88 9.99
N GLY A 71 -13.63 -4.68 9.98
CA GLY A 71 -13.81 -3.81 11.15
C GLY A 71 -12.60 -2.94 11.50
N LYS A 72 -11.47 -3.07 10.77
CA LYS A 72 -10.24 -2.29 10.98
C LYS A 72 -9.92 -1.35 9.82
N GLU A 73 -10.91 -1.05 8.99
CA GLU A 73 -10.78 -0.27 7.76
C GLU A 73 -10.26 1.16 8.03
N THR A 74 -10.61 1.72 9.18
CA THR A 74 -10.25 3.09 9.57
C THR A 74 -8.98 3.18 10.42
N GLU A 75 -8.33 2.04 10.70
CA GLU A 75 -7.09 2.02 11.48
C GLU A 75 -5.95 2.73 10.76
N HIS A 76 -5.13 3.42 11.55
CA HIS A 76 -3.97 4.16 11.07
C HIS A 76 -2.83 3.23 10.62
N LEU A 77 -1.97 3.74 9.75
CA LEU A 77 -0.72 3.10 9.36
C LEU A 77 0.45 3.83 10.03
N ASN A 78 1.26 3.11 10.78
CA ASN A 78 2.49 3.63 11.38
C ASN A 78 3.63 3.53 10.37
N ILE A 79 4.32 4.65 10.15
CA ILE A 79 5.52 4.76 9.32
C ILE A 79 6.69 5.02 10.27
N PRO A 80 7.58 4.04 10.49
CA PRO A 80 8.74 4.22 11.36
C PRO A 80 9.66 5.35 10.91
N ASN A 81 10.24 6.08 11.87
CA ASN A 81 11.03 7.27 11.57
C ASN A 81 12.24 6.97 10.67
N ASP A 82 12.86 5.80 10.86
CA ASP A 82 14.00 5.35 10.05
C ASP A 82 13.65 5.16 8.56
N ASN A 83 12.37 4.99 8.21
CA ASN A 83 11.94 4.90 6.82
C ASN A 83 12.10 6.24 6.10
N PHE A 84 11.87 7.35 6.80
CA PHE A 84 12.09 8.69 6.25
C PHE A 84 13.58 8.96 6.05
N ASP A 85 14.41 8.60 7.02
CA ASP A 85 15.86 8.80 6.93
C ASP A 85 16.48 7.97 5.80
N LYS A 86 16.04 6.72 5.63
CA LYS A 86 16.44 5.85 4.52
C LYS A 86 15.96 6.39 3.17
N ALA A 87 14.71 6.86 3.08
CA ALA A 87 14.17 7.44 1.85
C ALA A 87 14.94 8.70 1.45
N GLU A 88 15.23 9.59 2.39
CA GLU A 88 16.01 10.81 2.16
C GLU A 88 17.44 10.50 1.70
N ALA A 89 18.12 9.58 2.40
CA ALA A 89 19.48 9.18 2.04
C ALA A 89 19.54 8.55 0.64
N ALA A 90 18.60 7.67 0.32
CA ALA A 90 18.52 7.07 -1.01
C ALA A 90 18.21 8.12 -2.08
N CYS A 91 17.23 8.99 -1.85
CA CYS A 91 16.86 10.03 -2.80
C CYS A 91 18.02 11.00 -3.09
N LYS A 92 18.80 11.35 -2.06
CA LYS A 92 20.04 12.11 -2.22
C LYS A 92 21.05 11.39 -3.11
N ALA A 93 21.23 10.07 -2.94
CA ALA A 93 22.16 9.29 -3.75
C ALA A 93 21.72 9.15 -5.22
N PHE A 94 20.41 9.03 -5.48
CA PHE A 94 19.84 8.91 -6.82
C PHE A 94 19.53 10.26 -7.50
N GLY A 95 19.67 11.38 -6.79
CA GLY A 95 19.31 12.70 -7.30
C GLY A 95 17.82 12.83 -7.60
N CYS A 96 16.97 12.36 -6.68
CA CYS A 96 15.51 12.44 -6.80
C CYS A 96 14.88 13.08 -5.54
N THR A 97 13.60 13.45 -5.65
CA THR A 97 12.81 13.97 -4.54
C THR A 97 12.16 12.80 -3.79
N PRO A 98 12.19 12.77 -2.44
CA PRO A 98 11.56 11.71 -1.66
C PRO A 98 10.03 11.82 -1.64
N TYR A 99 9.38 10.72 -2.00
CA TYR A 99 7.94 10.53 -2.01
C TYR A 99 7.57 9.27 -1.22
N PHE A 100 6.35 9.23 -0.72
CA PHE A 100 5.77 8.04 -0.12
C PHE A 100 4.51 7.65 -0.88
N ALA A 101 4.36 6.36 -1.14
CA ALA A 101 3.11 5.76 -1.59
C ALA A 101 2.52 4.93 -0.47
N ILE A 102 1.31 5.26 -0.04
CA ILE A 102 0.61 4.59 1.06
C ILE A 102 -0.56 3.80 0.46
N VAL A 103 -0.52 2.47 0.59
CA VAL A 103 -1.53 1.57 0.04
C VAL A 103 -2.26 0.82 1.16
N ILE A 104 -3.57 0.98 1.22
CA ILE A 104 -4.43 0.33 2.22
C ILE A 104 -5.42 -0.57 1.49
N ASP A 105 -5.23 -1.87 1.65
CA ASP A 105 -6.19 -2.90 1.23
C ASP A 105 -7.17 -3.15 2.38
N SER A 106 -8.44 -2.86 2.15
CA SER A 106 -9.46 -2.74 3.18
C SER A 106 -10.82 -3.18 2.67
N GLY A 107 -11.20 -4.41 3.01
CA GLY A 107 -12.45 -5.00 2.58
C GLY A 107 -12.50 -5.17 1.06
N GLN A 108 -13.48 -4.53 0.42
CA GLN A 108 -13.63 -4.54 -1.04
C GLN A 108 -12.84 -3.44 -1.75
N ASN A 109 -12.09 -2.61 -1.02
CA ASN A 109 -11.40 -1.46 -1.57
C ASN A 109 -9.91 -1.48 -1.31
N ILE A 110 -9.12 -1.17 -2.33
CA ILE A 110 -7.70 -0.88 -2.21
C ILE A 110 -7.50 0.59 -2.53
N SER A 111 -7.06 1.38 -1.55
CA SER A 111 -6.81 2.82 -1.69
C SER A 111 -5.32 3.11 -1.69
N ALA A 112 -4.87 3.98 -2.59
CA ALA A 112 -3.49 4.40 -2.70
C ALA A 112 -3.37 5.93 -2.67
N PHE A 113 -2.36 6.42 -1.95
CA PHE A 113 -2.03 7.84 -1.81
C PHE A 113 -0.55 8.04 -2.10
N ILE A 114 -0.21 8.92 -3.03
CA ILE A 114 1.18 9.24 -3.37
C ILE A 114 1.39 10.73 -3.12
N LEU A 115 2.39 11.08 -2.30
CA LEU A 115 2.67 12.45 -1.92
C LEU A 115 4.15 12.68 -1.57
N PRO A 116 4.64 13.92 -1.68
CA PRO A 116 6.00 14.26 -1.24
C PRO A 116 6.19 13.96 0.26
N MET A 117 7.38 13.49 0.65
CA MET A 117 7.72 13.26 2.06
C MET A 117 7.52 14.52 2.91
N ALA A 118 7.86 15.70 2.37
CA ALA A 118 7.67 16.97 3.07
C ALA A 118 6.18 17.25 3.38
N GLU A 119 5.28 16.94 2.44
CA GLU A 119 3.84 17.13 2.65
C GLU A 119 3.28 16.11 3.65
N LEU A 120 3.74 14.86 3.58
CA LEU A 120 3.42 13.83 4.55
C LEU A 120 3.80 14.25 5.98
N LEU A 121 5.04 14.73 6.17
CA LEU A 121 5.53 15.19 7.47
C LEU A 121 4.89 16.50 7.94
N ARG A 122 4.41 17.34 7.01
CA ARG A 122 3.61 18.52 7.35
C ARG A 122 2.25 18.13 7.92
N LEU A 123 1.59 17.12 7.34
CA LEU A 123 0.29 16.63 7.79
C LEU A 123 0.42 15.79 9.07
N PHE A 124 1.46 14.96 9.14
CA PHE A 124 1.73 14.02 10.21
C PHE A 124 3.22 14.09 10.59
N PRO A 125 3.60 15.04 11.45
CA PRO A 125 4.97 15.14 11.94
C PRO A 125 5.44 13.86 12.62
N ARG A 126 6.75 13.62 12.63
CA ARG A 126 7.35 12.49 13.33
C ARG A 126 7.02 12.58 14.83
N GLY A 127 6.45 11.52 15.39
CA GLY A 127 6.42 11.31 16.83
C GLY A 127 7.74 10.72 17.33
N GLU A 128 7.74 10.15 18.54
CA GLU A 128 8.95 9.55 19.14
C GLU A 128 9.57 8.47 18.23
N ARG A 129 8.74 7.58 17.67
CA ARG A 129 9.21 6.43 16.87
C ARG A 129 8.64 6.36 15.46
N VAL A 130 7.47 6.94 15.26
CA VAL A 130 6.68 6.79 14.03
C VAL A 130 5.97 8.10 13.67
N SER A 131 5.70 8.29 12.38
CA SER A 131 4.61 9.13 11.90
C SER A 131 3.38 8.27 11.64
N VAL A 132 2.18 8.84 11.83
CA VAL A 132 0.92 8.09 11.83
C VAL A 132 0.02 8.59 10.70
N TRP A 133 -0.10 7.79 9.63
CA TRP A 133 -1.06 8.04 8.56
C TRP A 133 -2.46 7.63 8.98
N LYS A 134 -3.40 8.58 9.02
CA LYS A 134 -4.75 8.34 9.54
C LYS A 134 -5.74 7.98 8.42
N MET A 135 -6.68 7.08 8.72
CA MET A 135 -7.66 6.55 7.75
C MET A 135 -9.12 6.84 8.13
N THR A 136 -9.38 7.72 9.10
CA THR A 136 -10.76 8.09 9.44
C THR A 136 -11.40 8.92 8.32
N PRO A 137 -12.74 8.93 8.17
CA PRO A 137 -13.44 9.69 7.13
C PRO A 137 -13.04 11.17 7.03
N ARG A 138 -12.83 11.83 8.18
CA ARG A 138 -12.36 13.23 8.24
C ARG A 138 -11.05 13.44 7.47
N TYR A 139 -10.08 12.55 7.64
CA TYR A 139 -8.78 12.66 6.99
C TYR A 139 -8.87 12.25 5.51
N LEU A 140 -9.68 11.26 5.16
CA LEU A 140 -9.92 10.90 3.77
C LEU A 140 -10.52 12.08 2.97
N ALA A 141 -11.46 12.81 3.57
CA ALA A 141 -12.01 14.03 2.98
C ALA A 141 -10.97 15.16 2.87
N GLN A 142 -10.02 15.24 3.80
CA GLN A 142 -8.91 16.20 3.72
C GLN A 142 -7.94 15.82 2.59
N TYR A 143 -7.67 14.53 2.38
CA TYR A 143 -6.75 14.08 1.34
C TYR A 143 -7.28 14.36 -0.06
N SER A 144 -8.59 14.13 -0.29
CA SER A 144 -9.22 14.40 -1.59
C SER A 144 -9.22 15.89 -1.98
N GLN A 145 -9.04 16.79 -1.01
CA GLN A 145 -8.95 18.23 -1.24
C GLN A 145 -7.49 18.73 -1.35
N ASN A 146 -6.49 17.88 -1.10
CA ASN A 146 -5.09 18.27 -1.13
C ASN A 146 -4.48 18.02 -2.53
N PRO A 147 -4.16 19.06 -3.32
CA PRO A 147 -3.66 18.89 -4.68
C PRO A 147 -2.25 18.26 -4.76
N LYS A 148 -1.55 18.14 -3.63
CA LYS A 148 -0.23 17.48 -3.55
C LYS A 148 -0.34 15.97 -3.32
N ILE A 149 -1.55 15.45 -3.11
CA ILE A 149 -1.79 14.03 -2.90
C ILE A 149 -2.44 13.47 -4.15
N VAL A 150 -1.71 12.62 -4.86
CA VAL A 150 -2.31 11.78 -5.90
C VAL A 150 -3.04 10.65 -5.21
N GLN A 151 -4.32 10.48 -5.51
CA GLN A 151 -5.15 9.46 -4.91
C GLN A 151 -5.83 8.61 -5.98
N PHE A 152 -5.83 7.30 -5.80
CA PHE A 152 -6.60 6.36 -6.61
C PHE A 152 -7.08 5.19 -5.76
N SER A 153 -8.13 4.53 -6.21
CA SER A 153 -8.67 3.35 -5.54
C SER A 153 -9.25 2.35 -6.51
N PHE A 154 -9.25 1.09 -6.10
CA PHE A 154 -9.94 0.00 -6.77
C PHE A 154 -11.00 -0.54 -5.85
N SER A 155 -12.15 -0.87 -6.42
CA SER A 155 -13.15 -1.70 -5.77
C SER A 155 -13.17 -3.05 -6.49
N HIS A 156 -13.27 -4.14 -5.74
CA HIS A 156 -13.36 -5.48 -6.32
C HIS A 156 -14.63 -6.20 -5.84
N ASN A 157 -15.14 -7.07 -6.71
CA ASN A 157 -16.23 -7.97 -6.42
C ASN A 157 -15.75 -9.39 -6.70
N ILE A 158 -16.03 -10.30 -5.77
CA ILE A 158 -15.70 -11.71 -5.91
C ILE A 158 -16.93 -12.41 -6.47
N HIS A 159 -16.84 -12.86 -7.73
CA HIS A 159 -17.93 -13.55 -8.42
C HIS A 159 -17.93 -15.06 -8.18
N GLN A 160 -16.74 -15.67 -8.22
CA GLN A 160 -16.51 -17.08 -7.93
C GLN A 160 -15.17 -17.17 -7.17
N TRP A 161 -15.17 -17.87 -6.05
CA TRP A 161 -13.99 -18.15 -5.25
C TRP A 161 -13.97 -19.63 -4.89
N PHE A 162 -12.80 -20.20 -4.62
CA PHE A 162 -12.68 -21.59 -4.22
C PHE A 162 -13.64 -21.89 -3.06
N ASP A 163 -14.63 -22.73 -3.34
CA ASP A 163 -15.65 -23.14 -2.40
C ASP A 163 -15.03 -24.21 -1.50
N HIS A 164 -14.51 -23.82 -0.33
CA HIS A 164 -14.11 -24.80 0.67
C HIS A 164 -15.37 -25.26 1.41
N GLN A 165 -16.20 -26.05 0.71
CA GLN A 165 -16.94 -27.08 1.43
C GLN A 165 -15.88 -28.06 1.94
N ILE A 166 -15.51 -27.94 3.22
CA ILE A 166 -14.89 -29.05 3.92
C ILE A 166 -15.98 -30.11 4.01
N SER A 167 -16.08 -30.97 2.99
CA SER A 167 -16.81 -32.22 3.12
C SER A 167 -16.08 -33.02 4.19
N SER A 168 -16.83 -33.45 5.19
CA SER A 168 -16.40 -34.35 6.26
C SER A 168 -16.18 -35.78 5.75
N GLU A 169 -15.57 -35.95 4.58
CA GLU A 169 -15.30 -37.24 3.95
C GLU A 169 -13.84 -37.31 3.54
N ASN A 170 -12.98 -37.59 4.51
CA ASN A 170 -11.78 -38.44 4.36
C ASN A 170 -11.13 -38.61 5.75
N ILE A 171 -11.83 -39.32 6.64
CA ILE A 171 -11.15 -40.15 7.63
C ILE A 171 -10.80 -41.44 6.88
N GLY A 172 -9.72 -41.39 6.11
CA GLY A 172 -9.08 -42.54 5.48
C GLY A 172 -7.82 -42.88 6.26
N GLU A 173 -7.67 -44.15 6.60
CA GLU A 173 -6.86 -44.76 7.66
C GLU A 173 -5.37 -44.34 7.80
N PRO A 174 -4.79 -44.48 9.01
CA PRO A 174 -3.37 -44.31 9.21
C PRO A 174 -2.61 -45.46 8.55
N TYR A 175 -1.69 -45.13 7.64
CA TYR A 175 -0.64 -46.08 7.26
C TYR A 175 0.27 -46.32 8.47
N ILE A 176 0.29 -47.57 8.93
CA ILE A 176 1.30 -48.17 9.80
C ILE A 176 2.63 -48.22 9.06
#